data_AF-A0A956KC82-F1
#
_entry.id   AF-A0A956KC82-F1
#
_cell.length_a   1.000
_cell.length_b   1.000
_cell.length_c   1.000
_cell.angle_alpha   90.00
_cell.angle_beta   90.00
_cell.angle_gamma   90.00
#
_symmetry.space_group_name_H-M   'P 1'
#
loop_
_entity.id
_entity.type
_entity.pdbx_description
1 polymer ?
#
loop_
_entity_poly.entity_id
_entity_poly.type
_entity_poly.pdbx_seq_one_letter_code
_entity_poly.pdbx_strand_id
1 'polypeptide(L)'
;MDDARSVGPTKAAWTGPELHVLDGTAHLFRAYYGMTPRSSTDGLEVGAVLGACQLMLAHLRRERPAHVAIVFDSGQVTFRTRLDPRYKANRGDPPADLEPQFDLLREAVAALGFLTIGVPDFEADDLMATLAR
;
A
#
# COMPACT_ATOMS: atom_id res chain seq x y z
N MET A 1 23.81 20.55 31.63
CA MET A 1 23.85 19.14 31.19
C MET A 1 22.94 19.08 29.99
N ASP A 2 23.53 19.38 28.85
CA ASP A 2 22.89 19.42 27.54
C ASP A 2 22.31 18.04 27.20
N ASP A 3 21.13 18.01 26.58
CA ASP A 3 20.90 17.03 25.54
C ASP A 3 19.98 17.61 24.45
N ALA A 4 20.65 18.04 23.39
CA ALA A 4 20.07 18.55 22.17
C ALA A 4 19.38 17.39 21.42
N ARG A 5 18.06 17.30 21.53
CA ARG A 5 17.27 16.62 20.50
C ARG A 5 17.29 17.50 19.27
N SER A 6 18.11 17.10 18.30
CA SER A 6 18.23 17.74 17.00
C SER A 6 16.84 17.89 16.36
N VAL A 7 16.35 19.12 16.30
CA VAL A 7 15.22 19.49 15.45
C VAL A 7 15.72 19.37 14.02
N GLY A 8 15.40 18.25 13.35
CA GLY A 8 15.57 18.13 11.91
C GLY A 8 14.84 19.27 11.19
N PRO A 9 15.22 19.62 9.96
CA PRO A 9 14.70 20.78 9.27
C PRO A 9 13.16 20.72 9.26
N THR A 10 12.52 21.66 9.96
CA THR A 10 11.08 21.84 9.93
C THR A 10 10.74 22.26 8.50
N LYS A 11 10.32 21.28 7.68
CA LYS A 11 9.77 21.52 6.36
C LYS A 11 8.69 22.59 6.55
N ALA A 12 8.85 23.76 5.93
CA ALA A 12 7.84 24.81 5.97
C ALA A 12 6.47 24.17 5.72
N ALA A 13 5.49 24.46 6.58
CA ALA A 13 4.19 23.81 6.51
C ALA A 13 3.60 24.07 5.12
N TRP A 14 3.46 22.99 4.34
CA TRP A 14 2.80 23.05 3.05
C TRP A 14 1.35 23.48 3.28
N THR A 15 0.93 24.57 2.64
CA THR A 15 -0.42 25.13 2.80
C THR A 15 -1.34 24.81 1.63
N GLY A 16 -0.84 24.09 0.62
CA GLY A 16 -1.61 23.64 -0.54
C GLY A 16 -2.39 22.36 -0.26
N PRO A 17 -3.24 21.92 -1.21
CA PRO A 17 -3.88 20.62 -1.11
C PRO A 17 -2.84 19.49 -1.02
N GLU A 18 -3.06 18.55 -0.11
CA GLU A 18 -2.18 17.40 0.09
C GLU A 18 -2.67 16.18 -0.68
N LEU A 19 -1.72 15.46 -1.29
CA LEU A 19 -1.93 14.14 -1.88
C LEU A 19 -1.31 13.09 -0.95
N HIS A 20 -2.14 12.17 -0.46
CA HIS A 20 -1.65 11.01 0.28
C HIS A 20 -1.56 9.81 -0.67
N VAL A 21 -0.36 9.27 -0.84
CA VAL A 21 -0.12 8.07 -1.64
C VAL A 21 0.07 6.89 -0.68
N LEU A 22 -0.78 5.86 -0.80
CA LEU A 22 -0.77 4.68 0.06
C LEU A 22 -0.35 3.45 -0.75
N ASP A 23 0.54 2.64 -0.19
CA ASP A 23 0.92 1.34 -0.75
C ASP A 23 -0.16 0.28 -0.43
N GLY A 24 -0.93 -0.11 -1.43
CA GLY A 24 -2.02 -1.08 -1.29
C GLY A 24 -1.52 -2.47 -0.87
N THR A 25 -0.41 -2.93 -1.46
CA THR A 25 0.20 -4.22 -1.16
C THR A 25 0.66 -4.28 0.30
N ALA A 26 1.34 -3.24 0.78
CA ALA A 26 1.78 -3.17 2.17
C ALA A 26 0.60 -3.14 3.17
N HIS A 27 -0.50 -2.45 2.83
CA HIS A 27 -1.71 -2.46 3.66
C HIS A 27 -2.38 -3.83 3.69
N LEU A 28 -2.39 -4.54 2.56
CA LEU A 28 -2.95 -5.90 2.48
C LEU A 28 -2.17 -6.87 3.36
N PHE A 29 -0.84 -6.91 3.24
CA PHE A 29 0.01 -7.74 4.09
C PHE A 29 -0.14 -7.39 5.58
N ARG A 30 -0.18 -6.09 5.90
CA ARG A 30 -0.41 -5.64 7.28
C ARG A 30 -1.75 -6.14 7.83
N ALA A 31 -2.81 -6.08 7.03
CA ALA A 31 -4.12 -6.57 7.41
C ALA A 31 -4.13 -8.11 7.56
N TYR A 32 -3.51 -8.84 6.63
CA TYR A 32 -3.43 -10.29 6.67
C TYR A 32 -2.79 -10.81 7.96
N TYR A 33 -1.66 -10.24 8.38
CA TYR A 33 -0.97 -10.67 9.61
C TYR A 33 -1.53 -10.03 10.90
N GLY A 34 -2.39 -9.01 10.79
CA GLY A 34 -2.91 -8.27 11.94
C GLY A 34 -4.37 -8.54 12.28
N MET A 35 -5.14 -9.12 11.36
CA MET A 35 -6.58 -9.34 11.50
C MET A 35 -6.89 -10.83 11.66
N THR A 36 -8.00 -11.14 12.33
CA THR A 36 -8.53 -12.51 12.36
C THR A 36 -8.97 -12.91 10.94
N PRO A 37 -8.61 -14.12 10.46
CA PRO A 37 -9.08 -14.65 9.18
C PRO A 37 -10.61 -14.62 9.07
N ARG A 38 -11.11 -14.44 7.85
CA ARG A 38 -12.53 -14.33 7.59
C ARG A 38 -12.80 -14.69 6.14
N SER A 39 -13.64 -15.70 5.97
CA SER A 39 -14.08 -16.15 4.66
C SER A 39 -15.46 -15.57 4.31
N SER A 40 -15.71 -15.38 3.02
CA SER A 40 -17.05 -15.16 2.46
C SER A 40 -17.86 -16.46 2.46
N THR A 41 -19.13 -16.38 2.08
CA THR A 41 -20.07 -17.52 2.10
C THR A 41 -19.70 -18.65 1.15
N ASP A 42 -18.90 -18.36 0.12
CA ASP A 42 -18.34 -19.30 -0.86
C ASP A 42 -16.93 -19.79 -0.46
N GLY A 43 -16.42 -19.40 0.71
CA GLY A 43 -15.16 -19.91 1.27
C GLY A 43 -13.90 -19.14 0.84
N LEU A 44 -14.02 -18.06 0.07
CA LEU A 44 -12.89 -17.20 -0.27
C LEU A 44 -12.46 -16.38 0.97
N GLU A 45 -11.17 -16.40 1.31
CA GLU A 45 -10.65 -15.51 2.36
C GLU A 45 -10.71 -14.05 1.90
N VAL A 46 -11.31 -13.20 2.74
CA VAL A 46 -11.52 -11.76 2.48
C VAL A 46 -11.09 -10.88 3.66
N GLY A 47 -10.60 -11.49 4.74
CA GLY A 47 -10.21 -10.80 5.97
C GLY A 47 -9.14 -9.73 5.76
N ALA A 48 -8.15 -9.99 4.91
CA ALA A 48 -7.09 -9.04 4.62
C ALA A 48 -7.61 -7.84 3.82
N VAL A 49 -8.47 -8.07 2.82
CA VAL A 49 -9.12 -6.97 2.07
C VAL A 49 -9.94 -6.09 2.98
N LEU A 50 -10.77 -6.68 3.83
CA LEU A 50 -11.60 -5.93 4.77
C LEU A 50 -10.73 -5.09 5.73
N GLY A 51 -9.68 -5.70 6.29
CA GLY A 51 -8.76 -5.01 7.18
C GLY A 51 -8.01 -3.87 6.48
N ALA A 52 -7.54 -4.08 5.25
CA ALA A 52 -6.85 -3.04 4.48
C ALA A 52 -7.77 -1.85 4.20
N CYS A 53 -9.01 -2.09 3.75
CA CYS A 53 -10.02 -1.06 3.56
C CYS A 53 -10.31 -0.28 4.86
N GLN A 54 -10.42 -0.97 5.99
CA GLN A 54 -10.63 -0.33 7.30
C GLN A 54 -9.45 0.59 7.68
N LEU A 55 -8.21 0.14 7.48
CA LEU A 55 -7.02 0.95 7.75
C LEU A 55 -6.97 2.20 6.86
N MET A 56 -7.25 2.06 5.57
CA MET A 56 -7.28 3.18 4.62
C MET A 56 -8.39 4.18 4.94
N LEU A 57 -9.60 3.70 5.26
CA LEU A 57 -10.72 4.56 5.65
C LEU A 57 -10.47 5.27 7.00
N ALA A 58 -9.84 4.59 7.95
CA ALA A 58 -9.44 5.21 9.21
C ALA A 58 -8.41 6.33 8.98
N HIS A 59 -7.43 6.11 8.09
CA HIS A 59 -6.47 7.13 7.67
C HIS A 59 -7.17 8.34 7.05
N LEU A 60 -8.10 8.11 6.11
CA LEU A 60 -8.88 9.18 5.46
C LEU A 60 -9.66 10.01 6.49
N ARG A 61 -10.30 9.36 7.46
CA ARG A 61 -11.07 10.06 8.52
C ARG A 61 -10.19 10.89 9.44
N ARG A 62 -8.98 10.39 9.75
CA ARG A 62 -8.05 11.03 10.68
C ARG A 62 -7.32 12.21 10.04
N GLU A 63 -6.73 11.99 8.87
CA GLU A 63 -5.88 12.99 8.22
C GLU A 63 -6.65 13.94 7.30
N ARG A 64 -7.82 13.53 6.79
CA ARG A 64 -8.66 14.32 5.86
C ARG A 64 -7.89 14.96 4.70
N PRO A 65 -7.04 14.21 3.98
CA PRO A 65 -6.29 14.75 2.84
C PRO A 65 -7.25 15.20 1.73
N ALA A 66 -6.80 16.18 0.95
CA ALA A 66 -7.55 16.65 -0.21
C ALA A 66 -7.63 15.59 -1.32
N HIS A 67 -6.57 14.79 -1.49
CA HIS A 67 -6.49 13.71 -2.49
C HIS A 67 -5.86 12.45 -1.90
N VAL A 68 -6.29 11.29 -2.39
CA VAL A 68 -5.70 9.99 -2.05
C VAL A 68 -5.50 9.16 -3.31
N ALA A 69 -4.32 8.57 -3.45
CA ALA A 69 -4.02 7.56 -4.45
C ALA A 69 -3.54 6.27 -3.76
N ILE A 70 -4.03 5.12 -4.23
CA ILE A 70 -3.55 3.81 -3.81
C ILE A 70 -2.69 3.25 -4.93
N VAL A 71 -1.41 2.99 -4.64
CA VAL A 71 -0.47 2.40 -5.59
C VAL A 71 -0.34 0.90 -5.34
N PHE A 72 -0.14 0.15 -6.42
CA PHE A 72 0.05 -1.29 -6.38
C PHE A 72 1.34 -1.69 -7.08
N ASP A 73 1.99 -2.71 -6.52
CA ASP A 73 3.14 -3.36 -7.12
C ASP A 73 2.72 -4.17 -8.36
N SER A 74 3.61 -4.28 -9.36
CA SER A 74 3.40 -5.06 -10.59
C SER A 74 3.75 -6.55 -10.45
N GLY A 75 4.29 -6.97 -9.30
CA GLY A 75 4.54 -8.37 -8.95
C GLY A 75 6.02 -8.71 -8.83
N GLN A 76 6.37 -10.00 -8.92
CA GLN A 76 7.75 -10.46 -8.72
C GLN A 76 8.69 -10.14 -9.89
N VAL A 77 8.15 -9.91 -11.09
CA VAL A 77 8.94 -9.62 -12.30
C VAL A 77 8.86 -8.14 -12.62
N THR A 78 9.96 -7.44 -12.38
CA THR A 78 10.09 -5.98 -12.61
C THR A 78 11.41 -5.69 -13.30
N PHE A 79 11.64 -4.43 -13.68
CA PHE A 79 12.92 -4.03 -14.27
C PHE A 79 14.09 -4.29 -13.31
N ARG A 80 13.84 -4.25 -11.99
CA ARG A 80 14.85 -4.52 -10.96
C ARG A 80 15.28 -5.98 -10.96
N THR A 81 14.35 -6.93 -11.04
CA THR A 81 14.69 -8.36 -11.04
C THR A 81 15.36 -8.80 -12.35
N ARG A 82 15.10 -8.09 -13.45
CA ARG A 82 15.89 -8.24 -14.70
C ARG A 82 17.31 -7.68 -14.58
N LEU A 83 17.51 -6.61 -13.80
CA LEU A 83 18.81 -5.99 -13.59
C LEU A 83 19.69 -6.79 -12.62
N ASP A 84 19.13 -7.26 -11.50
CA ASP A 84 19.78 -8.17 -10.55
C ASP A 84 18.80 -9.29 -10.15
N PRO A 85 19.00 -10.52 -10.63
CA PRO A 85 18.17 -11.66 -10.26
C PRO A 85 18.15 -12.00 -8.77
N ARG A 86 19.10 -11.48 -7.97
CA ARG A 86 19.16 -11.68 -6.51
C ARG A 86 18.31 -10.66 -5.76
N TYR A 87 17.89 -9.59 -6.43
CA TYR A 87 17.06 -8.55 -5.83
C TYR A 87 15.73 -9.17 -5.36
N LYS A 88 15.45 -9.09 -4.06
CA LYS A 88 14.27 -9.69 -3.40
C LYS A 88 14.10 -11.21 -3.64
N ALA A 89 15.13 -11.92 -4.12
CA ALA A 89 15.05 -13.35 -4.39
C ALA A 89 14.78 -14.21 -3.15
N ASN A 90 15.00 -13.66 -1.95
CA ASN A 90 14.69 -14.29 -0.67
C ASN A 90 13.25 -14.04 -0.19
N ARG A 91 12.43 -13.27 -0.92
CA ARG A 91 11.01 -13.17 -0.63
C ARG A 91 10.33 -14.45 -1.12
N GLY A 92 9.68 -15.16 -0.20
CA GLY A 92 8.81 -16.27 -0.57
C GLY A 92 7.54 -15.77 -1.25
N ASP A 93 6.81 -16.69 -1.86
CA ASP A 93 5.49 -16.43 -2.41
C ASP A 93 4.52 -16.00 -1.31
N PRO A 94 3.53 -15.14 -1.63
CA PRO A 94 2.46 -14.85 -0.69
C PRO A 94 1.73 -16.15 -0.29
N PRO A 95 1.16 -16.22 0.92
CA PRO A 95 0.28 -17.32 1.30
C PRO A 95 -0.83 -17.53 0.26
N ALA A 96 -1.17 -18.80 -0.01
CA ALA A 96 -2.12 -19.16 -1.06
C ALA A 96 -3.53 -18.59 -0.83
N ASP A 97 -3.90 -18.31 0.43
CA ASP A 97 -5.15 -17.67 0.82
C ASP A 97 -5.10 -16.13 0.73
N LEU A 98 -3.90 -15.54 0.64
CA LEU A 98 -3.69 -14.11 0.42
C LEU A 98 -3.60 -13.76 -1.07
N GLU A 99 -3.06 -14.64 -1.91
CA GLU A 99 -2.87 -14.38 -3.33
C GLU A 99 -4.16 -13.93 -4.07
N PRO A 100 -5.34 -14.55 -3.88
CA PRO A 100 -6.58 -14.08 -4.50
C PRO A 100 -7.02 -12.69 -4.01
N GLN A 101 -6.58 -12.27 -2.83
CA GLN A 101 -7.02 -11.03 -2.20
C GLN A 101 -6.33 -9.78 -2.77
N PHE A 102 -5.25 -9.93 -3.56
CA PHE A 102 -4.59 -8.78 -4.20
C PHE A 102 -5.49 -8.08 -5.22
N ASP A 103 -6.08 -8.85 -6.12
CA ASP A 103 -6.99 -8.31 -7.14
C ASP A 103 -8.31 -7.87 -6.51
N LEU A 104 -8.81 -8.63 -5.53
CA LEU A 104 -9.99 -8.23 -4.77
C LEU A 104 -9.78 -6.90 -4.03
N LEU A 105 -8.57 -6.64 -3.49
CA LEU A 105 -8.27 -5.35 -2.89
C LEU A 105 -8.32 -4.22 -3.93
N ARG A 106 -7.74 -4.42 -5.12
CA ARG A 106 -7.76 -3.42 -6.21
C ARG A 106 -9.19 -3.05 -6.58
N GLU A 107 -10.06 -4.05 -6.74
CA GLU A 107 -11.48 -3.85 -7.00
C GLU A 107 -12.18 -3.12 -5.85
N ALA A 108 -11.96 -3.55 -4.61
CA ALA A 108 -12.60 -2.98 -3.44
C ALA A 108 -12.25 -1.51 -3.24
N VAL A 109 -10.97 -1.13 -3.33
CA VAL A 109 -10.56 0.27 -3.14
C VAL A 109 -11.00 1.15 -4.31
N ALA A 110 -11.03 0.63 -5.54
CA ALA A 110 -11.60 1.34 -6.68
C ALA A 110 -13.11 1.59 -6.50
N ALA A 111 -13.85 0.58 -6.02
CA ALA A 111 -15.28 0.70 -5.71
C ALA A 111 -15.56 1.69 -4.57
N LEU A 112 -14.63 1.87 -3.63
CA LEU A 112 -14.69 2.92 -2.60
C LEU A 112 -14.38 4.32 -3.14
N GLY A 113 -14.04 4.46 -4.43
CA GLY A 113 -13.78 5.73 -5.09
C GLY A 113 -12.34 6.22 -4.97
N PHE A 114 -11.40 5.39 -4.52
CA PHE A 114 -9.99 5.75 -4.53
C PHE A 114 -9.41 5.72 -5.95
N LEU A 115 -8.52 6.67 -6.25
CA LEU A 115 -7.66 6.57 -7.43
C LEU A 115 -6.69 5.40 -7.23
N THR A 116 -6.74 4.41 -8.11
CA THR A 116 -5.85 3.25 -8.09
C THR A 116 -4.83 3.36 -9.21
N ILE A 117 -3.56 3.11 -8.88
CA ILE A 117 -2.45 3.25 -9.82
C ILE A 117 -1.59 1.98 -9.76
N GLY A 118 -1.46 1.32 -10.90
CA GLY A 118 -0.51 0.24 -11.11
C GLY A 118 0.07 0.39 -12.50
N VAL A 119 1.39 0.27 -12.63
CA VAL A 119 2.07 0.34 -13.92
C VAL A 119 2.83 -0.97 -14.08
N PRO A 120 2.63 -1.71 -15.19
CA PRO A 120 3.42 -2.91 -15.46
C PRO A 120 4.90 -2.59 -15.35
N ASP A 121 5.67 -3.53 -14.80
CA ASP A 121 7.13 -3.45 -14.65
C ASP A 121 7.66 -2.53 -13.53
N PHE A 122 6.81 -1.76 -12.87
CA PHE A 122 7.17 -0.86 -11.77
C PHE A 122 6.63 -1.33 -10.42
N GLU A 123 7.36 -1.04 -9.36
CA GLU A 123 6.99 -1.33 -7.98
C GLU A 123 6.23 -0.15 -7.37
N ALA A 124 5.53 -0.39 -6.26
CA ALA A 124 4.78 0.66 -5.57
C ALA A 124 5.68 1.85 -5.14
N ASP A 125 6.95 1.58 -4.79
CA ASP A 125 7.92 2.60 -4.40
C ASP A 125 8.33 3.53 -5.55
N ASP A 126 8.44 3.00 -6.77
CA ASP A 126 8.67 3.82 -7.99
C ASP A 126 7.52 4.80 -8.22
N LEU A 127 6.29 4.30 -8.06
CA LEU A 127 5.09 5.11 -8.26
C LEU A 127 5.00 6.20 -7.19
N MET A 128 5.26 5.86 -5.93
CA MET A 128 5.32 6.85 -4.84
C MET A 128 6.39 7.92 -5.10
N ALA A 129 7.60 7.51 -5.50
CA ALA A 129 8.69 8.43 -5.80
C ALA A 129 8.36 9.35 -6.98
N THR A 130 7.65 8.83 -7.99
CA THR A 130 7.21 9.60 -9.17
C THR A 130 6.14 10.62 -8.80
N LEU A 131 5.15 10.24 -7.99
CA LEU A 131 4.04 11.12 -7.59
C LEU A 131 4.44 12.19 -6.56
N ALA A 132 5.55 11.99 -5.85
CA ALA A 132 6.03 12.93 -4.84
C ALA A 132 6.77 14.15 -5.43
N ARG A 133 6.97 14.20 -6.76
CA ARG A 133 7.77 15.21 -7.44
C ARG A 133 6.95 16.18 -8.28
#